data_AF-A0AAW0Y1C7-F1
#
_entry.id   AF-A0AAW0Y1C7-F1
#
_cell.length_a   1.000
_cell.length_b   1.000
_cell.length_c   1.000
_cell.angle_alpha   90.00
_cell.angle_beta   90.00
_cell.angle_gamma   90.00
#
_symmetry.space_group_name_H-M   'P 1'
#
loop_
_entity.id
_entity.type
_entity.pdbx_description
1 polymer ?
#
loop_
_entity_poly.entity_id
_entity_poly.type
_entity_poly.pdbx_seq_one_letter_code
_entity_poly.pdbx_strand_id
1 'polypeptide(L)'
;MATNMREKGVFMYVSNMEDYGHLVDPDYFPTKYLHNDMWQMKANRKDWENRYISPEYWKALSPTELNEMPCPDVFWFPIFTPRFCKELVELANDNGGWSDGSNNDPRLAGGYENVPTVDIHMNQMDFEQEWLWILRHYVKPLAEKVFLGYDSDARAIMNFIVRYRPTEQSFLRPHHDSSTYTINVGLNRPLIDYEGGGARFIRYNCSVVNTRVGWSLMHPGRLTHYHEGLQTTKGTRYIMVSFVDP
;
A
#
# COMPACT_ATOMS: atom_id res chain seq x y z
N MET A 1 -8.84 6.31 44.06
CA MET A 1 -7.74 5.44 44.52
C MET A 1 -6.59 6.22 45.15
N ALA A 2 -5.90 7.10 44.41
CA ALA A 2 -4.72 7.82 44.92
C ALA A 2 -4.96 8.63 46.20
N THR A 3 -6.13 9.27 46.35
CA THR A 3 -6.49 10.03 47.55
C THR A 3 -6.48 9.19 48.82
N ASN A 4 -7.08 7.99 48.79
CA ASN A 4 -7.16 7.07 49.93
C ASN A 4 -5.77 6.58 50.37
N MET A 5 -4.86 6.33 49.41
CA MET A 5 -3.47 5.94 49.73
C MET A 5 -2.70 7.06 50.41
N ARG A 6 -2.89 8.31 49.98
CA ARG A 6 -2.29 9.49 50.62
C ARG A 6 -2.83 9.72 52.03
N GLU A 7 -4.14 9.59 52.23
CA GLU A 7 -4.78 9.73 53.55
C GLU A 7 -4.27 8.69 54.57
N LYS A 8 -3.85 7.50 54.10
CA LYS A 8 -3.28 6.44 54.94
C LYS A 8 -1.75 6.51 55.11
N GLY A 9 -1.09 7.54 54.56
CA GLY A 9 0.37 7.68 54.63
C GLY A 9 1.13 6.61 53.83
N VAL A 10 0.49 5.95 52.85
CA VAL A 10 1.10 4.92 52.02
C VAL A 10 1.76 5.58 50.80
N PHE A 11 3.04 5.31 50.58
CA PHE A 11 3.76 5.80 49.41
C PHE A 11 3.31 5.10 48.13
N MET A 12 3.12 5.89 47.06
CA MET A 12 2.86 5.42 45.70
C MET A 12 4.10 5.70 44.86
N TYR A 13 4.84 4.65 44.52
CA TYR A 13 6.08 4.75 43.75
C TYR A 13 5.80 4.64 42.24
N VAL A 14 6.57 5.37 41.45
CA VAL A 14 6.64 5.24 39.99
C VAL A 14 8.09 4.98 39.63
N SER A 15 8.35 3.99 38.78
CA SER A 15 9.68 3.69 38.26
C SER A 15 9.72 3.97 36.77
N ASN A 16 10.73 4.70 36.34
CA ASN A 16 11.11 4.93 34.95
C ASN A 16 12.53 4.42 34.67
N MET A 17 13.00 3.46 35.46
CA MET A 17 14.36 2.91 35.37
C MET A 17 14.56 1.98 34.18
N GLU A 18 13.47 1.46 33.60
CA GLU A 18 13.45 0.55 32.46
C GLU A 18 12.36 1.02 31.47
N ASP A 19 12.43 0.53 30.23
CA ASP A 19 11.31 0.68 29.29
C ASP A 19 10.22 -0.36 29.61
N TYR A 20 9.15 0.10 30.26
CA TYR A 20 7.98 -0.73 30.58
C TYR A 20 6.94 -0.74 29.45
N GLY A 21 7.07 0.12 28.44
CA GLY A 21 6.12 0.27 27.35
C GLY A 21 5.60 1.71 27.20
N HIS A 22 4.47 1.83 26.52
CA HIS A 22 3.85 3.13 26.22
C HIS A 22 2.33 3.07 26.44
N LEU A 23 1.73 4.25 26.57
CA LEU A 23 0.28 4.41 26.59
C LEU A 23 -0.20 4.69 25.17
N VAL A 24 -1.36 4.12 24.82
CA VAL A 24 -2.08 4.45 23.59
C VAL A 24 -2.93 5.70 23.80
N ASP A 25 -3.15 6.46 22.74
CA ASP A 25 -4.13 7.54 22.69
C ASP A 25 -5.54 6.95 22.46
N PRO A 26 -6.44 7.01 23.45
CA PRO A 26 -7.80 6.48 23.32
C PRO A 26 -8.78 7.51 22.76
N ASP A 27 -8.40 8.78 22.60
CA ASP A 27 -9.34 9.86 22.27
C ASP A 27 -9.81 9.76 20.81
N TYR A 28 -8.99 9.17 19.94
CA TYR A 28 -9.32 8.92 18.54
C TYR A 28 -9.28 7.42 18.20
N PHE A 29 -10.43 6.75 18.26
CA PHE A 29 -10.59 5.38 17.78
C PHE A 29 -11.90 5.22 16.99
N PRO A 30 -11.87 5.21 15.65
CA PRO A 30 -13.08 4.95 14.87
C PRO A 30 -13.56 3.52 15.14
N THR A 31 -14.87 3.33 15.21
CA THR A 31 -15.50 2.01 15.48
C THR A 31 -16.43 1.54 14.36
N LYS A 32 -16.54 2.33 13.29
CA LYS A 32 -17.49 2.11 12.19
C LYS A 32 -16.94 1.25 11.05
N TYR A 33 -15.64 0.97 11.02
CA TYR A 33 -14.99 0.25 9.92
C TYR A 33 -14.79 -1.23 10.29
N LEU A 34 -14.72 -2.09 9.26
CA LEU A 34 -14.45 -3.52 9.45
C LEU A 34 -13.12 -3.76 10.18
N HIS A 35 -12.09 -2.97 9.84
CA HIS A 35 -10.76 -3.00 10.47
C HIS A 35 -10.36 -1.61 10.98
N ASN A 36 -10.97 -1.21 12.10
CA ASN A 36 -10.78 0.10 12.74
C ASN A 36 -9.32 0.49 12.96
N ASP A 37 -8.47 -0.47 13.33
CA ASP A 37 -7.05 -0.26 13.58
C ASP A 37 -6.31 0.29 12.36
N MET A 38 -6.82 0.10 11.13
CA MET A 38 -6.18 0.64 9.92
C MET A 38 -6.13 2.17 9.92
N TRP A 39 -7.05 2.87 10.60
CA TRP A 39 -7.09 4.34 10.71
C TRP A 39 -6.23 4.90 11.86
N GLN A 40 -5.50 4.05 12.59
CA GLN A 40 -4.78 4.44 13.81
C GLN A 40 -3.37 5.01 13.58
N MET A 41 -2.90 5.13 12.33
CA MET A 41 -1.53 5.50 12.01
C MET A 41 -1.06 6.87 12.55
N LYS A 42 -2.00 7.81 12.75
CA LYS A 42 -1.69 9.15 13.29
C LYS A 42 -1.73 9.19 14.82
N ALA A 43 -2.74 8.57 15.43
CA ALA A 43 -2.95 8.59 16.89
C ALA A 43 -2.02 7.60 17.62
N ASN A 44 -1.89 6.39 17.08
CA ASN A 44 -1.16 5.27 17.70
C ASN A 44 -0.13 4.68 16.73
N ARG A 45 0.76 5.54 16.22
CA ARG A 45 1.72 5.22 15.15
C ARG A 45 2.58 3.99 15.45
N LYS A 46 3.15 3.90 16.66
CA LYS A 46 4.05 2.80 17.06
C LYS A 46 3.34 1.44 16.97
N ASP A 47 2.12 1.35 17.50
CA ASP A 47 1.31 0.13 17.44
C ASP A 47 0.85 -0.19 16.02
N TRP A 48 0.51 0.85 15.25
CA TRP A 48 0.12 0.71 13.86
C TRP A 48 1.28 0.18 13.00
N GLU A 49 2.50 0.72 13.17
CA GLU A 49 3.71 0.28 12.48
C GLU A 49 4.02 -1.19 12.80
N ASN A 50 4.00 -1.57 14.07
CA ASN A 50 4.23 -2.96 14.50
C ASN A 50 3.24 -3.95 13.89
N ARG A 51 2.03 -3.48 13.54
CA ARG A 51 0.95 -4.30 13.00
C ARG A 51 0.97 -4.36 11.47
N TYR A 52 1.28 -3.25 10.81
CA TYR A 52 1.00 -3.06 9.37
C TYR A 52 2.22 -2.77 8.51
N ILE A 53 3.34 -2.32 9.07
CA ILE A 53 4.59 -2.14 8.33
C ILE A 53 5.44 -3.40 8.43
N SER A 54 5.99 -3.82 7.29
CA SER A 54 6.87 -4.99 7.24
C SER A 54 8.08 -4.79 8.18
N PRO A 55 8.46 -5.78 9.00
CA PRO A 55 9.68 -5.71 9.79
C PRO A 55 10.95 -5.47 8.94
N GLU A 56 10.92 -5.89 7.67
CA GLU A 56 12.01 -5.72 6.71
C GLU A 56 12.08 -4.30 6.12
N TYR A 57 11.02 -3.49 6.28
CA TYR A 57 10.95 -2.13 5.74
C TYR A 57 12.13 -1.27 6.21
N TRP A 58 12.45 -1.31 7.50
CA TRP A 58 13.52 -0.49 8.08
C TRP A 58 14.89 -0.87 7.55
N LYS A 59 15.10 -2.16 7.26
CA LYS A 59 16.31 -2.64 6.59
C LYS A 59 16.35 -2.13 5.15
N ALA A 60 15.24 -2.24 4.41
CA ALA A 60 15.13 -1.75 3.03
C ALA A 60 15.32 -0.22 2.91
N LEU A 61 14.97 0.55 3.95
CA LEU A 61 15.19 1.99 4.02
C LEU A 61 16.63 2.37 4.42
N SER A 62 17.37 1.49 5.09
CA SER A 62 18.74 1.76 5.53
C SER A 62 19.62 2.24 4.36
N PRO A 63 20.40 3.34 4.48
CA PRO A 63 21.25 3.83 3.39
C PRO A 63 22.26 2.81 2.87
N THR A 64 22.62 1.81 3.67
CA THR A 64 23.59 0.78 3.34
C THR A 64 22.99 -0.45 2.65
N GLU A 65 21.66 -0.62 2.69
CA GLU A 65 21.01 -1.77 2.07
C GLU A 65 20.84 -1.55 0.56
N LEU A 66 21.32 -2.49 -0.25
CA LEU A 66 21.04 -2.51 -1.67
C LEU A 66 19.70 -3.22 -1.92
N ASN A 67 18.70 -2.46 -2.35
CA ASN A 67 17.38 -3.01 -2.64
C ASN A 67 17.36 -3.79 -3.95
N GLU A 68 16.47 -4.78 -4.04
CA GLU A 68 16.30 -5.57 -5.25
C GLU A 68 15.81 -4.70 -6.42
N MET A 69 16.38 -4.94 -7.61
CA MET A 69 16.03 -4.25 -8.84
C MET A 69 15.80 -5.29 -9.95
N PRO A 70 14.65 -5.99 -9.96
CA PRO A 70 14.39 -7.12 -10.87
C PRO A 70 14.39 -6.74 -12.36
N CYS A 71 14.11 -5.48 -12.69
CA CYS A 71 14.25 -4.92 -14.04
C CYS A 71 14.97 -3.56 -13.94
N PRO A 72 15.60 -3.05 -15.02
CA PRO A 72 16.23 -1.73 -15.01
C PRO A 72 15.27 -0.64 -14.50
N ASP A 73 15.69 0.11 -13.47
CA ASP A 73 14.92 1.15 -12.79
C ASP A 73 13.54 0.72 -12.24
N VAL A 74 13.37 -0.59 -12.00
CA VAL A 74 12.22 -1.16 -11.29
C VAL A 74 12.71 -1.72 -9.97
N PHE A 75 12.47 -1.00 -8.88
CA PHE A 75 12.87 -1.41 -7.54
C PHE A 75 11.77 -2.23 -6.86
N TRP A 76 12.16 -3.10 -5.93
CA TRP A 76 11.23 -3.98 -5.23
C TRP A 76 11.49 -3.97 -3.71
N PHE A 77 10.50 -3.50 -2.95
CA PHE A 77 10.65 -3.24 -1.50
C PHE A 77 9.60 -3.97 -0.66
N PRO A 78 9.94 -4.45 0.54
CA PRO A 78 8.94 -4.81 1.55
C PRO A 78 8.38 -3.54 2.20
N ILE A 79 7.06 -3.36 2.17
CA ILE A 79 6.40 -2.20 2.81
C ILE A 79 5.42 -2.66 3.88
N PHE A 80 4.52 -3.59 3.54
CA PHE A 80 3.40 -3.93 4.40
C PHE A 80 3.50 -5.35 4.96
N THR A 81 2.87 -5.58 6.12
CA THR A 81 2.67 -6.94 6.63
C THR A 81 1.58 -7.66 5.83
N PRO A 82 1.58 -9.01 5.81
CA PRO A 82 0.47 -9.78 5.25
C PRO A 82 -0.89 -9.43 5.86
N ARG A 83 -0.89 -8.99 7.13
CA ARG A 83 -2.10 -8.54 7.82
C ARG A 83 -2.69 -7.28 7.17
N PHE A 84 -1.87 -6.26 6.93
CA PHE A 84 -2.33 -5.05 6.25
C PHE A 84 -2.93 -5.37 4.88
N CYS A 85 -2.24 -6.20 4.09
CA CYS A 85 -2.70 -6.59 2.76
C CYS A 85 -4.05 -7.32 2.81
N LYS A 86 -4.20 -8.26 3.75
CA LYS A 86 -5.46 -8.98 3.94
C LYS A 86 -6.60 -8.03 4.32
N GLU A 87 -6.41 -7.22 5.35
CA GLU A 87 -7.45 -6.32 5.86
C GLU A 87 -7.83 -5.25 4.82
N LEU A 88 -6.88 -4.77 4.01
CA LEU A 88 -7.15 -3.85 2.90
C LEU A 88 -8.01 -4.50 1.80
N VAL A 89 -7.76 -5.77 1.46
CA VAL A 89 -8.59 -6.53 0.51
C VAL A 89 -9.98 -6.82 1.10
N GLU A 90 -10.07 -7.11 2.39
CA GLU A 90 -11.34 -7.30 3.10
C GLU A 90 -12.19 -6.01 3.07
N LEU A 91 -11.60 -4.83 3.32
CA LEU A 91 -12.28 -3.54 3.18
C LEU A 91 -12.81 -3.30 1.76
N ALA A 92 -12.00 -3.58 0.73
CA ALA A 92 -12.41 -3.39 -0.66
C ALA A 92 -13.57 -4.32 -1.04
N ASN A 93 -13.53 -5.57 -0.58
CA ASN A 93 -14.61 -6.52 -0.85
C ASN A 93 -15.90 -6.19 -0.07
N ASP A 94 -15.78 -5.71 1.17
CA ASP A 94 -16.92 -5.28 1.99
C ASP A 94 -17.62 -4.04 1.41
N ASN A 95 -16.84 -3.07 0.91
CA ASN A 95 -17.38 -1.93 0.18
C ASN A 95 -18.16 -2.35 -1.08
N GLY A 96 -17.65 -3.34 -1.81
CA GLY A 96 -18.34 -3.96 -2.95
C GLY A 96 -18.47 -3.09 -4.20
N GLY A 97 -18.08 -1.81 -4.15
CA GLY A 97 -18.24 -0.83 -5.22
C GLY A 97 -17.22 -0.94 -6.35
N TRP A 98 -16.85 -2.15 -6.78
CA TRP A 98 -15.89 -2.40 -7.87
C TRP A 98 -16.36 -1.80 -9.19
N SER A 99 -15.40 -1.28 -9.97
CA SER A 99 -15.65 -0.84 -11.34
C SER A 99 -16.04 -2.05 -12.21
N ASP A 100 -16.68 -1.79 -13.35
CA ASP A 100 -16.97 -2.82 -14.34
C ASP A 100 -15.83 -3.05 -15.35
N GLY A 101 -14.71 -2.34 -15.19
CA GLY A 101 -13.56 -2.40 -16.10
C GLY A 101 -13.82 -1.76 -17.47
N SER A 102 -14.88 -0.95 -17.60
CA SER A 102 -15.15 -0.19 -18.82
C SER A 102 -14.45 1.17 -18.80
N ASN A 103 -14.24 1.76 -19.98
CA ASN A 103 -13.65 3.08 -20.09
C ASN A 103 -14.50 4.19 -19.46
N ASN A 104 -15.78 3.96 -19.15
CA ASN A 104 -16.65 4.97 -18.58
C ASN A 104 -16.84 4.69 -17.10
N ASP A 105 -16.19 5.48 -16.26
CA ASP A 105 -16.31 5.36 -14.82
C ASP A 105 -16.85 6.66 -14.20
N PRO A 106 -18.15 6.73 -13.85
CA PRO A 106 -18.75 7.93 -13.27
C PRO A 106 -18.21 8.26 -11.87
N ARG A 107 -17.45 7.36 -11.25
CA ARG A 107 -16.81 7.55 -9.94
C ARG A 107 -15.55 8.41 -10.06
N LEU A 108 -14.98 8.53 -11.27
CA LEU A 108 -13.81 9.35 -11.57
C LEU A 108 -14.18 10.77 -11.98
N ALA A 109 -13.32 11.74 -11.60
CA ALA A 109 -13.41 13.11 -12.08
C ALA A 109 -13.17 13.14 -13.60
N GLY A 110 -14.24 13.36 -14.37
CA GLY A 110 -14.22 13.37 -15.84
C GLY A 110 -14.83 12.12 -16.50
N GLY A 111 -15.17 11.09 -15.73
CA GLY A 111 -16.00 9.99 -16.20
C GLY A 111 -15.35 8.99 -17.16
N TYR A 112 -14.07 9.16 -17.51
CA TYR A 112 -13.40 8.37 -18.56
C TYR A 112 -12.00 7.91 -18.15
N GLU A 113 -11.75 6.61 -18.28
CA GLU A 113 -10.48 5.97 -18.02
C GLU A 113 -9.86 5.45 -19.33
N ASN A 114 -8.64 5.90 -19.64
CA ASN A 114 -7.96 5.54 -20.88
C ASN A 114 -7.59 4.04 -20.93
N VAL A 115 -7.30 3.45 -19.77
CA VAL A 115 -6.83 2.08 -19.63
C VAL A 115 -7.55 1.47 -18.42
N PRO A 116 -8.81 1.04 -18.59
CA PRO A 116 -9.66 0.74 -17.45
C PRO A 116 -9.25 -0.53 -16.71
N THR A 117 -9.49 -0.52 -15.40
CA THR A 117 -9.30 -1.67 -14.51
C THR A 117 -10.54 -1.95 -13.68
N VAL A 118 -10.80 -3.22 -13.33
CA VAL A 118 -11.77 -3.58 -12.28
C VAL A 118 -11.19 -3.21 -10.92
N ASP A 119 -11.61 -2.07 -10.39
CA ASP A 119 -10.97 -1.43 -9.24
C ASP A 119 -11.89 -0.73 -8.24
N ILE A 120 -11.32 -0.39 -7.09
CA ILE A 120 -11.88 0.47 -6.06
C ILE A 120 -10.83 1.47 -5.61
N HIS A 121 -11.19 2.75 -5.62
CA HIS A 121 -10.35 3.85 -5.16
C HIS A 121 -10.40 4.03 -3.64
N MET A 122 -9.29 4.50 -3.06
CA MET A 122 -9.20 4.74 -1.61
C MET A 122 -10.25 5.73 -1.10
N ASN A 123 -10.65 6.72 -1.91
CA ASN A 123 -11.68 7.70 -1.55
C ASN A 123 -13.08 7.07 -1.42
N GLN A 124 -13.36 5.98 -2.15
CA GLN A 124 -14.62 5.24 -2.05
C GLN A 124 -14.71 4.42 -0.77
N MET A 125 -13.58 4.18 -0.10
CA MET A 125 -13.48 3.42 1.15
C MET A 125 -13.18 4.30 2.37
N ASP A 126 -13.30 5.64 2.25
CA ASP A 126 -12.92 6.59 3.30
C ASP A 126 -11.47 6.40 3.81
N PHE A 127 -10.55 5.93 2.94
CA PHE A 127 -9.16 5.60 3.28
C PHE A 127 -8.11 6.44 2.52
N GLU A 128 -8.55 7.44 1.75
CA GLU A 128 -7.65 8.27 0.93
C GLU A 128 -6.65 9.07 1.78
N GLN A 129 -7.11 9.70 2.86
CA GLN A 129 -6.24 10.55 3.69
C GLN A 129 -5.21 9.72 4.47
N GLU A 130 -5.59 8.51 4.86
CA GLU A 130 -4.76 7.49 5.48
C GLU A 130 -3.72 7.00 4.47
N TRP A 131 -4.15 6.66 3.26
CA TRP A 131 -3.24 6.21 2.20
C TRP A 131 -2.24 7.28 1.80
N LEU A 132 -2.67 8.53 1.61
CA LEU A 132 -1.77 9.66 1.33
C LEU A 132 -0.76 9.89 2.46
N TRP A 133 -1.16 9.64 3.71
CA TRP A 133 -0.22 9.69 4.84
C TRP A 133 0.81 8.57 4.74
N ILE A 134 0.40 7.34 4.39
CA ILE A 134 1.31 6.20 4.15
C ILE A 134 2.30 6.51 3.03
N LEU A 135 1.85 7.09 1.91
CA LEU A 135 2.73 7.45 0.80
C LEU A 135 3.85 8.40 1.27
N ARG A 136 3.49 9.45 2.02
CA ARG A 136 4.47 10.43 2.52
C ARG A 136 5.45 9.86 3.54
N HIS A 137 5.01 8.95 4.41
CA HIS A 137 5.83 8.49 5.54
C HIS A 137 6.60 7.20 5.26
N TYR A 138 6.17 6.38 4.30
CA TYR A 138 6.81 5.10 4.00
C TYR A 138 7.23 4.90 2.55
N VAL A 139 6.50 5.46 1.58
CA VAL A 139 6.85 5.27 0.16
C VAL A 139 7.85 6.33 -0.29
N LYS A 140 7.61 7.59 0.04
CA LYS A 140 8.51 8.71 -0.28
C LYS A 140 9.96 8.45 0.17
N PRO A 141 10.23 8.04 1.43
CA PRO A 141 11.62 7.83 1.85
C PRO A 141 12.35 6.74 1.06
N LEU A 142 11.63 5.69 0.62
CA LEU A 142 12.20 4.66 -0.25
C LEU A 142 12.48 5.22 -1.66
N ALA A 143 11.59 6.05 -2.20
CA ALA A 143 11.76 6.68 -3.50
C ALA A 143 12.96 7.64 -3.52
N GLU A 144 13.09 8.51 -2.52
CA GLU A 144 14.22 9.44 -2.38
C GLU A 144 15.56 8.69 -2.24
N LYS A 145 15.53 7.51 -1.58
CA LYS A 145 16.72 6.65 -1.46
C LYS A 145 17.19 6.12 -2.81
N VAL A 146 16.28 5.60 -3.65
CA VAL A 146 16.67 4.92 -4.90
C VAL A 146 16.77 5.85 -6.10
N PHE A 147 16.04 6.96 -6.09
CA PHE A 147 16.12 8.01 -7.09
C PHE A 147 16.82 9.24 -6.50
N LEU A 148 18.12 9.09 -6.20
CA LEU A 148 18.91 10.15 -5.59
C LEU A 148 18.79 11.48 -6.35
N GLY A 149 18.43 12.53 -5.63
CA GLY A 149 18.19 13.87 -6.18
C GLY A 149 16.73 14.16 -6.53
N TYR A 150 15.84 13.17 -6.44
CA TYR A 150 14.40 13.36 -6.49
C TYR A 150 13.83 13.68 -5.10
N ASP A 151 12.99 14.71 -5.01
CA ASP A 151 12.21 15.09 -3.82
C ASP A 151 10.83 15.58 -4.26
N SER A 152 9.79 15.23 -3.50
CA SER A 152 8.40 15.60 -3.78
C SER A 152 7.52 15.53 -2.53
N ASP A 153 6.28 16.01 -2.62
CA ASP A 153 5.28 15.85 -1.54
C ASP A 153 4.56 14.49 -1.57
N ALA A 154 4.98 13.57 -2.46
CA ALA A 154 4.33 12.29 -2.75
C ALA A 154 2.82 12.43 -2.94
N ARG A 155 2.40 13.32 -3.84
CA ARG A 155 0.98 13.57 -4.12
C ARG A 155 0.46 12.46 -5.01
N ALA A 156 -0.73 11.94 -4.74
CA ALA A 156 -1.34 10.93 -5.60
C ALA A 156 -2.85 11.13 -5.64
N ILE A 157 -3.41 11.31 -6.84
CA ILE A 157 -4.87 11.41 -7.03
C ILE A 157 -5.44 10.01 -7.29
N MET A 158 -4.69 9.18 -8.04
CA MET A 158 -5.12 7.83 -8.39
C MET A 158 -4.48 6.83 -7.43
N ASN A 159 -5.26 6.42 -6.43
CA ASN A 159 -4.91 5.40 -5.44
C ASN A 159 -6.02 4.35 -5.40
N PHE A 160 -5.75 3.14 -5.87
CA PHE A 160 -6.80 2.17 -6.10
C PHE A 160 -6.29 0.73 -6.02
N ILE A 161 -7.19 -0.16 -5.58
CA ILE A 161 -6.96 -1.60 -5.59
C ILE A 161 -7.53 -2.15 -6.88
N VAL A 162 -6.71 -2.90 -7.62
CA VAL A 162 -7.16 -3.62 -8.81
C VAL A 162 -7.36 -5.08 -8.47
N ARG A 163 -8.42 -5.68 -9.04
CA ARG A 163 -8.68 -7.11 -8.99
C ARG A 163 -8.62 -7.71 -10.39
N TYR A 164 -7.84 -8.78 -10.53
CA TYR A 164 -7.80 -9.58 -11.76
C TYR A 164 -8.36 -10.97 -11.52
N ARG A 165 -9.28 -11.40 -12.39
CA ARG A 165 -9.81 -12.78 -12.43
C ARG A 165 -9.89 -13.28 -13.87
N PRO A 166 -9.73 -14.59 -14.11
CA PRO A 166 -9.87 -15.17 -15.45
C PRO A 166 -11.24 -14.94 -16.10
N THR A 167 -12.30 -14.81 -15.29
CA THR A 167 -13.69 -14.65 -15.76
C THR A 167 -14.16 -13.19 -15.81
N GLU A 168 -13.32 -12.25 -15.40
CA GLU A 168 -13.58 -10.80 -15.51
C GLU A 168 -12.49 -10.18 -16.39
N GLN A 169 -11.83 -9.12 -15.95
CA GLN A 169 -10.57 -8.66 -16.47
C GLN A 169 -9.40 -9.50 -15.94
N SER A 170 -8.72 -10.24 -16.81
CA SER A 170 -7.61 -11.11 -16.42
C SER A 170 -6.22 -10.51 -16.65
N PHE A 171 -6.11 -9.45 -17.44
CA PHE A 171 -4.85 -8.82 -17.85
C PHE A 171 -5.04 -7.31 -18.06
N LEU A 172 -3.94 -6.58 -18.21
CA LEU A 172 -3.97 -5.16 -18.56
C LEU A 172 -3.07 -4.90 -19.76
N ARG A 173 -3.62 -4.27 -20.80
CA ARG A 173 -2.90 -3.99 -22.05
C ARG A 173 -1.68 -3.08 -21.82
N PRO A 174 -0.70 -3.09 -22.73
CA PRO A 174 0.43 -2.17 -22.67
C PRO A 174 0.03 -0.69 -22.52
N HIS A 175 0.65 0.04 -21.59
CA HIS A 175 0.39 1.45 -21.33
C HIS A 175 1.54 2.15 -20.60
N HIS A 176 1.41 3.48 -20.47
CA HIS A 176 2.14 4.31 -19.52
C HIS A 176 1.19 4.77 -18.42
N ASP A 177 1.75 4.99 -17.23
CA ASP A 177 1.01 5.59 -16.13
C ASP A 177 1.11 7.11 -16.20
N SER A 178 0.04 7.78 -15.76
CA SER A 178 0.09 9.23 -15.55
C SER A 178 0.69 9.54 -14.19
N SER A 179 1.97 9.23 -14.02
CA SER A 179 2.74 9.46 -12.79
C SER A 179 4.19 9.83 -13.12
N THR A 180 4.88 10.47 -12.18
CA THR A 180 6.35 10.51 -12.19
C THR A 180 6.87 9.10 -11.90
N TYR A 181 6.39 8.49 -10.82
CA TYR A 181 6.63 7.08 -10.50
C TYR A 181 5.36 6.40 -10.00
N THR A 182 5.26 5.11 -10.25
CA THR A 182 4.15 4.26 -9.82
C THR A 182 4.64 3.28 -8.77
N ILE A 183 3.82 3.04 -7.75
CA ILE A 183 3.95 1.87 -6.89
C ILE A 183 2.89 0.82 -7.20
N ASN A 184 3.28 -0.45 -7.12
CA ASN A 184 2.41 -1.60 -7.34
C ASN A 184 2.70 -2.67 -6.28
N VAL A 185 1.79 -2.80 -5.31
CA VAL A 185 1.94 -3.68 -4.14
C VAL A 185 1.16 -4.96 -4.34
N GLY A 186 1.80 -6.12 -4.16
CA GLY A 186 1.11 -7.41 -4.14
C GLY A 186 0.30 -7.58 -2.85
N LEU A 187 -1.02 -7.82 -2.94
CA LEU A 187 -1.89 -7.92 -1.76
C LEU A 187 -2.26 -9.35 -1.34
N ASN A 188 -2.03 -10.34 -2.20
CA ASN A 188 -2.32 -11.74 -1.88
C ASN A 188 -1.31 -12.72 -2.50
N ARG A 189 -1.38 -14.00 -2.12
CA ARG A 189 -0.27 -14.94 -2.29
C ARG A 189 -0.24 -15.53 -3.70
N PRO A 190 0.86 -15.36 -4.46
CA PRO A 190 1.01 -16.05 -5.73
C PRO A 190 1.08 -17.57 -5.53
N LEU A 191 0.59 -18.34 -6.50
CA LEU A 191 0.53 -19.80 -6.51
C LEU A 191 -0.35 -20.44 -5.41
N ILE A 192 -1.02 -19.63 -4.60
CA ILE A 192 -1.98 -20.07 -3.58
C ILE A 192 -3.34 -19.43 -3.84
N ASP A 193 -3.39 -18.10 -3.89
CA ASP A 193 -4.63 -17.34 -4.09
C ASP A 193 -4.89 -17.06 -5.59
N TYR A 194 -3.84 -17.08 -6.41
CA TYR A 194 -3.91 -16.94 -7.87
C TYR A 194 -2.73 -17.61 -8.60
N GLU A 195 -2.93 -17.95 -9.88
CA GLU A 195 -1.87 -18.38 -10.81
C GLU A 195 -1.73 -17.37 -11.96
N GLY A 196 -0.53 -17.26 -12.54
CA GLY A 196 -0.20 -16.27 -13.55
C GLY A 196 -0.02 -14.86 -12.96
N GLY A 197 -0.27 -13.83 -13.75
CA GLY A 197 -0.13 -12.45 -13.34
C GLY A 197 1.33 -11.96 -13.32
N GLY A 198 1.51 -10.75 -12.81
CA GLY A 198 2.78 -10.03 -12.81
C GLY A 198 2.71 -8.76 -13.65
N ALA A 199 3.87 -8.16 -13.90
CA ALA A 199 4.05 -7.00 -14.76
C ALA A 199 5.21 -7.26 -15.71
N ARG A 200 5.07 -6.85 -16.97
CA ARG A 200 6.13 -6.91 -17.97
C ARG A 200 6.45 -5.53 -18.49
N PHE A 201 7.72 -5.15 -18.38
CA PHE A 201 8.27 -3.90 -18.90
C PHE A 201 8.83 -4.16 -20.30
N ILE A 202 8.07 -3.73 -21.31
CA ILE A 202 8.21 -4.19 -22.70
C ILE A 202 9.54 -3.75 -23.30
N ARG A 203 9.93 -2.49 -23.07
CA ARG A 203 11.21 -1.94 -23.57
C ARG A 203 12.42 -2.73 -23.10
N TYR A 204 12.33 -3.38 -21.95
CA TYR A 204 13.43 -4.15 -21.37
C TYR A 204 13.29 -5.66 -21.57
N ASN A 205 12.19 -6.10 -22.20
CA ASN A 205 11.77 -7.51 -22.24
C ASN A 205 11.91 -8.21 -20.88
N CYS A 206 11.56 -7.50 -19.80
CA CYS A 206 11.74 -7.95 -18.43
C CYS A 206 10.39 -8.10 -17.74
N SER A 207 10.20 -9.21 -17.02
CA SER A 207 8.95 -9.50 -16.32
C SER A 207 9.22 -9.72 -14.84
N VAL A 208 8.35 -9.15 -14.01
CA VAL A 208 8.31 -9.43 -12.57
C VAL A 208 7.02 -10.22 -12.29
N VAL A 209 7.19 -11.47 -11.90
CA VAL A 209 6.09 -12.40 -11.59
C VAL A 209 6.17 -12.81 -10.12
N ASN A 210 5.12 -13.45 -9.60
CA ASN A 210 5.05 -13.92 -8.23
C ASN A 210 5.36 -12.83 -7.19
N THR A 211 4.76 -11.64 -7.37
CA THR A 211 4.94 -10.53 -6.45
C THR A 211 4.59 -10.95 -5.02
N ARG A 212 5.58 -10.87 -4.12
CA ARG A 212 5.47 -11.20 -2.69
C ARG A 212 4.42 -10.32 -2.02
N VAL A 213 3.65 -10.89 -1.10
CA VAL A 213 2.63 -10.15 -0.34
C VAL A 213 3.27 -9.02 0.46
N GLY A 214 2.71 -7.82 0.36
CA GLY A 214 3.20 -6.62 1.04
C GLY A 214 4.43 -5.99 0.42
N TRP A 215 4.96 -6.57 -0.66
CA TRP A 215 6.06 -5.99 -1.41
C TRP A 215 5.55 -5.10 -2.54
N SER A 216 6.21 -3.96 -2.73
CA SER A 216 5.90 -2.97 -3.73
C SER A 216 6.96 -2.93 -4.82
N LEU A 217 6.54 -3.04 -6.07
CA LEU A 217 7.32 -2.54 -7.19
C LEU A 217 7.25 -1.02 -7.20
N MET A 218 8.35 -0.38 -7.61
CA MET A 218 8.43 1.07 -7.83
C MET A 218 9.17 1.31 -9.13
N HIS A 219 8.54 2.04 -10.05
CA HIS A 219 9.13 2.34 -11.36
C HIS A 219 8.64 3.69 -11.89
N PRO A 220 9.39 4.36 -12.79
CA PRO A 220 8.90 5.53 -13.50
C PRO A 220 7.58 5.26 -14.25
N GLY A 221 6.65 6.21 -14.27
CA GLY A 221 5.34 6.04 -14.93
C GLY A 221 5.35 6.40 -16.42
N ARG A 222 6.10 7.45 -16.78
CA ARG A 222 6.15 8.02 -18.14
C ARG A 222 7.44 7.69 -18.87
N LEU A 223 7.40 7.86 -20.19
CA LEU A 223 8.49 7.78 -21.17
C LEU A 223 9.17 6.42 -21.32
N THR A 224 9.69 5.83 -20.23
CA THR A 224 10.64 4.71 -20.29
C THR A 224 10.05 3.36 -19.92
N HIS A 225 8.99 3.30 -19.12
CA HIS A 225 8.45 2.04 -18.58
C HIS A 225 7.09 1.70 -19.18
N TYR A 226 7.03 1.61 -20.51
CA TYR A 226 5.85 1.07 -21.18
C TYR A 226 5.67 -0.39 -20.77
N HIS A 227 4.57 -0.70 -20.10
CA HIS A 227 4.41 -1.96 -19.39
C HIS A 227 3.00 -2.53 -19.55
N GLU A 228 2.86 -3.83 -19.30
CA GLU A 228 1.60 -4.57 -19.35
C GLU A 228 1.39 -5.42 -18.09
N GLY A 229 0.13 -5.62 -17.72
CA GLY A 229 -0.27 -6.56 -16.67
C GLY A 229 -0.43 -7.95 -17.26
N LEU A 230 0.43 -8.89 -16.84
CA LEU A 230 0.39 -10.27 -17.33
C LEU A 230 -0.91 -10.98 -16.91
N GLN A 231 -1.32 -11.96 -17.71
CA GLN A 231 -2.60 -12.64 -17.52
C GLN A 231 -2.65 -13.48 -16.24
N THR A 232 -3.65 -13.22 -15.40
CA THR A 232 -4.04 -14.08 -14.27
C THR A 232 -4.88 -15.24 -14.81
N THR A 233 -4.41 -16.47 -14.62
CA THR A 233 -4.99 -17.67 -15.26
C THR A 233 -5.88 -18.48 -14.33
N LYS A 234 -5.68 -18.37 -13.00
CA LYS A 234 -6.56 -18.95 -11.98
C LYS A 234 -6.67 -18.05 -10.75
N GLY A 235 -7.75 -18.24 -10.00
CA GLY A 235 -7.97 -17.56 -8.73
C GLY A 235 -8.26 -16.07 -8.91
N THR A 236 -7.87 -15.27 -7.93
CA THR A 236 -8.06 -13.82 -7.94
C THR A 236 -6.79 -13.13 -7.49
N ARG A 237 -6.24 -12.22 -8.29
CA ARG A 237 -5.06 -11.43 -7.93
C ARG A 237 -5.50 -10.03 -7.49
N TYR A 238 -5.02 -9.58 -6.34
CA TYR A 238 -5.22 -8.21 -5.86
C TYR A 238 -3.89 -7.47 -5.82
N ILE A 239 -3.90 -6.23 -6.30
CA ILE A 239 -2.77 -5.30 -6.19
C ILE A 239 -3.24 -3.93 -5.74
N MET A 240 -2.43 -3.22 -4.95
CA MET A 240 -2.64 -1.80 -4.65
C MET A 240 -1.72 -0.97 -5.54
N VAL A 241 -2.29 -0.02 -6.28
CA VAL A 241 -1.57 0.84 -7.22
C VAL A 241 -1.70 2.30 -6.78
N SER A 242 -0.61 3.05 -6.92
CA SER A 242 -0.66 4.52 -6.76
C SER A 242 0.18 5.20 -7.82
N PHE A 243 -0.42 6.16 -8.50
CA PHE A 243 0.24 7.05 -9.44
C PHE A 243 0.73 8.28 -8.68
N VAL A 244 2.02 8.30 -8.36
CA VAL A 244 2.62 9.32 -7.51
C VAL A 244 3.26 10.41 -8.36
N ASP A 245 2.98 11.65 -7.97
CA ASP A 245 3.38 12.90 -8.61
C ASP A 245 3.02 12.94 -10.12
N PRO A 246 1.71 12.94 -10.46
CA PRO A 246 1.17 12.90 -11.83
C PRO A 246 1.45 14.14 -12.71
#